data_AF-A0A957WWK8-F1
#
_entry.id   AF-A0A957WWK8-F1
#
_cell.length_a   1.000
_cell.length_b   1.000
_cell.length_c   1.000
_cell.angle_alpha   90.00
_cell.angle_beta   90.00
_cell.angle_gamma   90.00
#
_symmetry.space_group_name_H-M   'P 1'
#
loop_
_entity.id
_entity.type
_entity.pdbx_description
1 polymer ?
#
loop_
_entity_poly.entity_id
_entity_poly.type
_entity_poly.pdbx_seq_one_letter_code
_entity_poly.pdbx_strand_id
1 'polypeptide(L)'
;MQDPSNSNCGQCHGSVHTTNDTPLIQSGCDWNTAATGEIFAPQRLNKSGMNLQDKEDLSRTWDVHAERVVDCVDCHASLNNPVYFQGTKDDTIDHLVFDARRIDISEYLYQPLHQFAKGSAAQSTAAPEFNDTMRRCEGCHDPSAVHEWLPYKEAHFANVSCESCHVPKMYAPAVQQVDWTVVNAAGEAQRVCRGVEGDPQNVDTLITGFHPVLLPHQRTEGGEPLAPFNLVSSWYWVYGDPERPVRLIDLQAAYLDGDQYRTDVLTAFDSDGSGNLDDAELRLDTPAKEALIQQNLTALGLDNPRIKAEVQPYSINHGVTNGEWATKACDACHGQDSRIAEPIQLAAYVPGGVMPQFYGDAVVAHAGEMVTGDDGSLHYQPDLATEGLYIFGYSSVKWIDWLGVLAFFGTTLGVFAHAGLRAYSAATHPQPHHHYERVYMYTVYERFWHWLQAAVIFLLIFTGLVIHKPDILGIFSFPYMVQIHNVLGFILLINAFLAVFYHLASG
;
A
#
# COMPACT_ATOMS: atom_id res chain seq x y z
N MET A 1 28.51 -28.97 5.73
CA MET A 1 27.17 -28.38 5.55
C MET A 1 27.40 -26.94 5.14
N GLN A 2 26.53 -26.38 4.31
CA GLN A 2 26.62 -25.01 3.84
C GLN A 2 25.19 -24.47 3.83
N ASP A 3 25.02 -23.21 4.22
CA ASP A 3 23.74 -22.54 4.06
C ASP A 3 23.32 -22.48 2.58
N PRO A 4 22.02 -22.57 2.25
CA PRO A 4 21.55 -22.26 0.91
C PRO A 4 22.04 -20.86 0.50
N SER A 5 22.59 -20.74 -0.70
CA SER A 5 22.94 -19.43 -1.21
C SER A 5 21.68 -18.68 -1.66
N ASN A 6 21.76 -17.36 -1.76
CA ASN A 6 20.68 -16.54 -2.33
C ASN A 6 20.28 -17.02 -3.75
N SER A 7 21.22 -17.56 -4.54
CA SER A 7 20.89 -18.15 -5.84
C SER A 7 20.07 -19.43 -5.74
N ASN A 8 20.16 -20.18 -4.64
CA ASN A 8 19.25 -21.30 -4.38
C ASN A 8 17.84 -20.79 -4.06
N CYS A 9 17.71 -19.74 -3.24
CA CYS A 9 16.43 -19.11 -2.94
C CYS A 9 15.75 -18.55 -4.20
N GLY A 10 16.53 -17.91 -5.10
CA GLY A 10 16.05 -17.34 -6.36
C GLY A 10 15.45 -18.37 -7.34
N GLN A 11 15.75 -19.67 -7.21
CA GLN A 11 15.13 -20.69 -8.07
C GLN A 11 13.61 -20.77 -7.90
N CYS A 12 13.11 -20.43 -6.71
CA CYS A 12 11.68 -20.43 -6.38
C CYS A 12 11.13 -19.02 -6.16
N HIS A 13 11.95 -18.11 -5.63
CA HIS A 13 11.55 -16.72 -5.32
C HIS A 13 11.86 -15.73 -6.45
N GLY A 14 12.47 -16.19 -7.55
CA GLY A 14 12.73 -15.37 -8.73
C GLY A 14 13.99 -14.52 -8.63
N SER A 15 13.85 -13.21 -8.82
CA SER A 15 14.95 -12.27 -9.07
C SER A 15 15.75 -11.95 -7.81
N VAL A 16 16.69 -12.84 -7.48
CA VAL A 16 17.64 -12.70 -6.38
C VAL A 16 19.05 -12.61 -6.94
N HIS A 17 19.67 -11.44 -6.83
CA HIS A 17 21.00 -11.17 -7.37
C HIS A 17 21.95 -10.74 -6.26
N THR A 18 23.12 -11.37 -6.21
CA THR A 18 24.15 -11.08 -5.19
C THR A 18 25.34 -10.29 -5.72
N THR A 19 25.43 -10.09 -7.03
CA THR A 19 26.57 -9.43 -7.67
C THR A 19 26.14 -8.25 -8.52
N ASN A 20 27.03 -7.25 -8.60
CA ASN A 20 26.86 -6.02 -9.37
C ASN A 20 27.69 -6.02 -10.66
N ASP A 21 28.19 -7.19 -11.06
CA ASP A 21 29.08 -7.37 -12.22
C ASP A 21 28.33 -7.30 -13.56
N THR A 22 27.05 -7.70 -13.58
CA THR A 22 26.18 -7.57 -14.76
C THR A 22 24.97 -6.68 -14.46
N PRO A 23 24.57 -5.80 -15.39
CA PRO A 23 23.29 -5.07 -15.27
C PRO A 23 22.12 -6.05 -15.14
N LEU A 24 21.29 -5.87 -14.11
CA LEU A 24 20.09 -6.67 -13.88
C LEU A 24 19.10 -6.41 -15.00
N ILE A 25 18.64 -7.46 -15.66
CA ILE A 25 17.58 -7.42 -16.67
C ILE A 25 16.51 -8.39 -16.23
N GLN A 26 15.29 -7.89 -16.08
CA GLN A 26 14.09 -8.70 -15.93
C GLN A 26 13.17 -8.35 -17.09
N SER A 27 12.91 -9.34 -17.95
CA SER A 27 11.94 -9.25 -19.05
C SER A 27 10.76 -10.16 -18.76
N GLY A 28 9.57 -9.72 -19.15
CA GLY A 28 8.32 -10.44 -18.94
C GLY A 28 7.85 -10.42 -17.49
N CYS A 29 6.70 -11.04 -17.27
CA CYS A 29 6.14 -11.28 -15.94
C CYS A 29 6.18 -12.76 -15.59
N ASP A 30 7.40 -13.30 -15.47
CA ASP A 30 7.59 -14.67 -14.97
C ASP A 30 7.08 -14.77 -13.52
N TRP A 31 6.30 -15.80 -13.24
CA TRP A 31 5.44 -15.91 -12.06
C TRP A 31 6.19 -15.70 -10.74
N ASN A 32 7.39 -16.28 -10.61
CA ASN A 32 8.15 -16.28 -9.36
C ASN A 32 8.48 -14.86 -8.87
N THR A 33 8.92 -13.98 -9.78
CA THR A 33 9.19 -12.56 -9.45
C THR A 33 7.93 -11.72 -9.60
N ALA A 34 7.17 -11.98 -10.67
CA ALA A 34 6.12 -11.07 -11.10
C ALA A 34 4.83 -11.19 -10.29
N ALA A 35 4.65 -12.20 -9.44
CA ALA A 35 3.51 -12.20 -8.51
C ALA A 35 3.51 -10.95 -7.60
N THR A 36 4.68 -10.41 -7.27
CA THR A 36 4.85 -9.21 -6.42
C THR A 36 5.67 -8.09 -7.07
N GLY A 37 6.52 -8.39 -8.05
CA GLY A 37 7.50 -7.46 -8.61
C GLY A 37 8.72 -7.26 -7.70
N GLU A 38 8.92 -8.13 -6.70
CA GLU A 38 10.02 -8.02 -5.75
C GLU A 38 11.35 -8.46 -6.36
N ILE A 39 12.34 -7.57 -6.32
CA ILE A 39 13.72 -7.88 -6.72
C ILE A 39 14.62 -7.68 -5.51
N PHE A 40 15.35 -8.74 -5.13
CA PHE A 40 16.34 -8.68 -4.06
C PHE A 40 17.73 -8.54 -4.66
N ALA A 41 18.25 -7.31 -4.73
CA ALA A 41 19.56 -7.05 -5.31
C ALA A 41 20.26 -5.81 -4.72
N PRO A 42 21.60 -5.84 -4.56
CA PRO A 42 22.39 -4.69 -4.12
C PRO A 42 22.64 -3.68 -5.24
N GLN A 43 22.19 -3.96 -6.46
CA GLN A 43 22.41 -3.10 -7.62
C GLN A 43 21.52 -1.86 -7.52
N ARG A 44 22.06 -0.70 -7.90
CA ARG A 44 21.26 0.54 -8.06
C ARG A 44 20.31 0.42 -9.23
N LEU A 45 19.08 0.90 -9.07
CA LEU A 45 18.04 0.91 -10.11
C LEU A 45 18.56 1.55 -11.41
N ASN A 46 19.23 2.69 -11.30
CA ASN A 46 19.82 3.39 -12.46
C ASN A 46 21.00 2.66 -13.14
N LYS A 47 21.51 1.58 -12.55
CA LYS A 47 22.54 0.71 -13.13
C LYS A 47 22.00 -0.61 -13.68
N SER A 48 20.70 -0.87 -13.53
CA SER A 48 20.05 -2.02 -14.17
C SER A 48 20.10 -1.91 -15.70
N GLY A 49 19.91 -3.03 -16.39
CA GLY A 49 19.69 -3.04 -17.85
C GLY A 49 18.22 -2.77 -18.23
N MET A 50 17.33 -2.56 -17.26
CA MET A 50 15.91 -2.33 -17.47
C MET A 50 15.61 -0.89 -17.95
N ASN A 51 14.62 -0.71 -18.83
CA ASN A 51 14.18 0.60 -19.30
C ASN A 51 13.18 1.24 -18.32
N LEU A 52 13.67 1.66 -17.15
CA LEU A 52 12.85 2.25 -16.09
C LEU A 52 12.46 3.70 -16.42
N GLN A 53 11.23 4.09 -16.09
CA GLN A 53 10.80 5.48 -16.10
C GLN A 53 11.66 6.30 -15.11
N ASP A 54 12.11 7.48 -15.56
CA ASP A 54 12.97 8.39 -14.79
C ASP A 54 14.24 7.75 -14.24
N LYS A 55 14.77 6.75 -14.95
CA LYS A 55 15.89 5.90 -14.51
C LYS A 55 17.09 6.66 -13.96
N GLU A 56 17.46 7.78 -14.56
CA GLU A 56 18.64 8.55 -14.16
C GLU A 56 18.56 9.04 -12.70
N ASP A 57 17.34 9.31 -12.20
CA ASP A 57 17.10 9.79 -10.84
C ASP A 57 17.04 8.64 -9.81
N LEU A 58 16.97 7.38 -10.25
CA LEU A 58 16.81 6.21 -9.39
C LEU A 58 18.14 5.71 -8.80
N SER A 59 18.72 6.49 -7.89
CA SER A 59 20.04 6.20 -7.29
C SER A 59 20.03 5.16 -6.16
N ARG A 60 18.86 4.74 -5.68
CA ARG A 60 18.73 3.68 -4.66
C ARG A 60 18.98 2.29 -5.22
N THR A 61 19.29 1.33 -4.35
CA THR A 61 19.33 -0.10 -4.67
C THR A 61 17.93 -0.69 -4.81
N TRP A 62 17.82 -1.85 -5.44
CA TRP A 62 16.59 -2.64 -5.47
C TRP A 62 16.13 -2.97 -4.05
N ASP A 63 17.05 -3.48 -3.22
CA ASP A 63 16.82 -3.71 -1.80
C ASP A 63 18.02 -3.22 -0.95
N VAL A 64 17.74 -2.49 0.12
CA VAL A 64 18.78 -1.97 1.03
C VAL A 64 19.43 -3.09 1.85
N HIS A 65 18.72 -4.17 2.15
CA HIS A 65 19.28 -5.29 2.90
C HIS A 65 20.32 -6.03 2.06
N ALA A 66 20.02 -6.24 0.78
CA ALA A 66 21.00 -6.79 -0.16
C ALA A 66 22.24 -5.88 -0.28
N GLU A 67 22.06 -4.55 -0.36
CA GLU A 67 23.18 -3.57 -0.34
C GLU A 67 24.06 -3.71 0.91
N ARG A 68 23.45 -4.04 2.06
CA ARG A 68 24.12 -4.21 3.35
C ARG A 68 24.61 -5.64 3.61
N VAL A 69 24.58 -6.49 2.58
CA VAL A 69 25.06 -7.87 2.60
C VAL A 69 24.31 -8.69 3.65
N VAL A 70 23.00 -8.49 3.73
CA VAL A 70 22.08 -9.39 4.41
C VAL A 70 21.64 -10.42 3.38
N ASP A 71 21.89 -11.69 3.66
CA ASP A 71 21.51 -12.81 2.79
C ASP A 71 20.10 -13.31 3.10
N CYS A 72 19.48 -14.05 2.18
CA CYS A 72 18.12 -14.56 2.36
C CYS A 72 17.99 -15.40 3.64
N VAL A 73 19.02 -16.20 3.96
CA VAL A 73 19.06 -17.06 5.15
C VAL A 73 19.26 -16.29 6.46
N ASP A 74 19.70 -15.02 6.40
CA ASP A 74 19.80 -14.17 7.57
C ASP A 74 18.41 -13.71 8.05
N CYS A 75 17.43 -13.65 7.16
CA CYS A 75 16.02 -13.44 7.52
C CYS A 75 15.28 -14.78 7.67
N HIS A 76 15.48 -15.68 6.69
CA HIS A 76 14.91 -17.02 6.63
C HIS A 76 15.83 -18.06 7.28
N ALA A 77 16.19 -17.84 8.55
CA ALA A 77 17.11 -18.74 9.25
C ALA A 77 16.48 -20.10 9.55
N SER A 78 17.31 -21.13 9.72
CA SER A 78 16.84 -22.41 10.26
C SER A 78 16.24 -22.22 11.66
N LEU A 79 15.08 -22.81 11.92
CA LEU A 79 14.34 -22.59 13.19
C LEU A 79 15.10 -23.02 14.45
N ASN A 80 16.10 -23.92 14.33
CA ASN A 80 16.95 -24.32 15.45
C ASN A 80 18.27 -23.54 15.52
N ASN A 81 18.41 -22.41 14.84
CA ASN A 81 19.62 -21.58 14.89
C ASN A 81 19.76 -20.87 16.25
N PRO A 82 20.67 -21.29 17.15
CA PRO A 82 20.86 -20.69 18.48
C PRO A 82 21.22 -19.20 18.46
N VAL A 83 21.83 -18.68 17.38
CA VAL A 83 22.25 -17.28 17.30
C VAL A 83 21.05 -16.33 17.31
N TYR A 84 19.91 -16.77 16.79
CA TYR A 84 18.66 -15.99 16.82
C TYR A 84 18.03 -15.92 18.21
N PHE A 85 18.52 -16.71 19.17
CA PHE A 85 18.11 -16.69 20.57
C PHE A 85 19.14 -16.01 21.48
N GLN A 86 20.34 -15.71 20.97
CA GLN A 86 21.41 -15.01 21.69
C GLN A 86 21.57 -13.59 21.10
N GLY A 87 20.75 -12.66 21.59
CA GLY A 87 20.80 -11.27 21.14
C GLY A 87 22.14 -10.63 21.46
N THR A 88 22.82 -10.11 20.45
CA THR A 88 23.89 -9.13 20.64
C THR A 88 23.62 -7.95 19.72
N LYS A 89 23.52 -6.78 20.36
CA LYS A 89 23.37 -5.49 19.69
C LYS A 89 24.66 -5.17 18.94
N ASP A 90 24.55 -4.58 17.76
CA ASP A 90 25.67 -3.85 17.17
C ASP A 90 25.75 -2.49 17.87
N ASP A 91 26.81 -2.26 18.65
CA ASP A 91 26.99 -1.01 19.40
C ASP A 91 27.37 0.18 18.50
N THR A 92 27.56 -0.02 17.19
CA THR A 92 27.97 1.01 16.23
C THR A 92 26.83 1.63 15.43
N ILE A 93 25.65 1.00 15.38
CA ILE A 93 24.48 1.48 14.64
C ILE A 93 23.30 1.63 15.62
N ASP A 94 22.96 2.88 15.95
CA ASP A 94 22.01 3.20 17.02
C ASP A 94 20.64 2.51 16.90
N HIS A 95 20.14 2.35 15.69
CA HIS A 95 18.82 1.77 15.40
C HIS A 95 18.85 0.24 15.19
N LEU A 96 20.03 -0.41 15.21
CA LEU A 96 20.14 -1.85 15.00
C LEU A 96 20.21 -2.56 16.36
N VAL A 97 19.11 -3.20 16.76
CA VAL A 97 19.01 -3.94 18.03
C VAL A 97 19.37 -5.42 17.87
N PHE A 98 19.36 -5.93 16.63
CA PHE A 98 19.85 -7.26 16.28
C PHE A 98 20.45 -7.24 14.87
N ASP A 99 21.72 -7.61 14.76
CA ASP A 99 22.37 -7.87 13.47
C ASP A 99 22.20 -9.35 13.10
N ALA A 100 21.56 -9.60 11.96
CA ALA A 100 21.31 -10.93 11.44
C ALA A 100 22.52 -11.53 10.71
N ARG A 101 23.50 -10.72 10.29
CA ARG A 101 24.70 -11.18 9.57
C ARG A 101 25.63 -11.87 10.55
N ARG A 102 25.64 -13.19 10.55
CA ARG A 102 26.29 -14.01 11.59
C ARG A 102 27.16 -15.10 11.00
N ILE A 103 27.86 -15.80 11.89
CA ILE A 103 28.63 -16.99 11.54
C ILE A 103 27.72 -18.04 10.87
N ASP A 104 28.24 -18.67 9.83
CA ASP A 104 27.54 -19.68 9.03
C ASP A 104 27.07 -20.84 9.91
N ILE A 105 25.90 -21.41 9.60
CA ILE A 105 25.27 -22.49 10.38
C ILE A 105 26.23 -23.68 10.59
N SER A 106 27.12 -23.92 9.63
CA SER A 106 28.08 -25.02 9.63
C SER A 106 29.16 -24.90 10.69
N GLU A 107 29.35 -23.72 11.28
CA GLU A 107 30.33 -23.49 12.33
C GLU A 107 29.88 -24.07 13.69
N TYR A 108 28.58 -24.26 13.91
CA TYR A 108 28.05 -24.67 15.23
C TYR A 108 26.86 -25.64 15.22
N LEU A 109 26.16 -25.81 14.09
CA LEU A 109 25.03 -26.75 13.99
C LEU A 109 25.42 -28.00 13.19
N TYR A 110 25.39 -29.14 13.89
CA TYR A 110 25.64 -30.46 13.30
C TYR A 110 24.42 -31.04 12.55
N GLN A 111 23.21 -30.57 12.88
CA GLN A 111 21.94 -31.04 12.29
C GLN A 111 20.95 -29.86 12.21
N PRO A 112 21.02 -29.03 11.16
CA PRO A 112 20.07 -27.93 10.98
C PRO A 112 18.68 -28.46 10.64
N LEU A 113 17.65 -27.76 11.11
CA LEU A 113 16.29 -27.98 10.62
C LEU A 113 16.19 -27.44 9.18
N HIS A 114 15.51 -28.19 8.32
CA HIS A 114 15.26 -27.76 6.93
C HIS A 114 13.99 -26.91 6.83
N GLN A 115 13.37 -26.60 7.97
CA GLN A 115 12.31 -25.63 8.11
C GLN A 115 12.96 -24.27 8.36
N PHE A 116 12.76 -23.36 7.42
CA PHE A 116 13.21 -21.98 7.51
C PHE A 116 12.13 -21.11 8.15
N ALA A 117 12.57 -20.10 8.89
CA ALA A 117 11.71 -19.08 9.42
C ALA A 117 10.97 -18.37 8.27
N LYS A 118 9.68 -18.12 8.45
CA LYS A 118 8.86 -17.41 7.46
C LYS A 118 7.91 -16.40 8.12
N GLY A 119 7.49 -15.42 7.34
CA GLY A 119 6.37 -14.55 7.70
C GLY A 119 5.02 -15.26 7.53
N SER A 120 3.96 -14.51 7.75
CA SER A 120 2.59 -14.86 7.37
C SER A 120 2.29 -14.30 5.98
N ALA A 121 1.99 -15.17 5.03
CA ALA A 121 1.51 -14.80 3.71
C ALA A 121 0.33 -15.69 3.35
N ALA A 122 -0.78 -15.09 2.90
CA ALA A 122 -2.01 -15.81 2.56
C ALA A 122 -1.82 -16.83 1.41
N GLN A 123 -0.75 -16.70 0.62
CA GLN A 123 -0.44 -17.54 -0.54
C GLN A 123 0.55 -18.68 -0.24
N SER A 124 1.02 -18.80 1.00
CA SER A 124 2.02 -19.81 1.36
C SER A 124 1.40 -21.21 1.45
N THR A 125 1.84 -22.14 0.60
CA THR A 125 1.57 -23.58 0.76
C THR A 125 2.43 -24.25 1.84
N ALA A 126 3.40 -23.53 2.41
CA ALA A 126 4.21 -24.00 3.52
C ALA A 126 3.40 -24.07 4.83
N ALA A 127 3.76 -25.03 5.68
CA ALA A 127 2.98 -25.42 6.86
C ALA A 127 2.59 -24.22 7.75
N PRO A 128 1.30 -24.04 8.10
CA PRO A 128 0.81 -22.87 8.84
C PRO A 128 1.43 -22.71 10.23
N GLU A 129 1.88 -23.80 10.87
CA GLU A 129 2.52 -23.79 12.19
C GLU A 129 3.85 -23.00 12.23
N PHE A 130 4.42 -22.65 11.07
CA PHE A 130 5.63 -21.84 10.97
C PHE A 130 5.36 -20.38 10.58
N ASN A 131 4.09 -19.96 10.46
CA ASN A 131 3.75 -18.56 10.24
C ASN A 131 4.33 -17.68 11.37
N ASP A 132 4.85 -16.51 10.99
CA ASP A 132 5.43 -15.52 11.91
C ASP A 132 6.59 -16.03 12.78
N THR A 133 7.31 -17.05 12.32
CA THR A 133 8.55 -17.52 12.95
C THR A 133 9.77 -16.65 12.58
N MET A 134 9.67 -15.90 11.48
CA MET A 134 10.68 -14.91 11.07
C MET A 134 10.56 -13.64 11.90
N ARG A 135 11.71 -13.05 12.29
CA ARG A 135 11.74 -11.73 12.91
C ARG A 135 11.13 -10.70 11.97
N ARG A 136 10.16 -9.92 12.46
CA ARG A 136 9.68 -8.71 11.77
C ARG A 136 10.72 -7.59 11.84
N CYS A 137 10.48 -6.51 11.12
CA CYS A 137 11.35 -5.33 11.06
C CYS A 137 11.79 -4.84 12.45
N GLU A 138 10.86 -4.71 13.39
CA GLU A 138 11.11 -4.25 14.76
C GLU A 138 11.86 -5.27 15.64
N GLY A 139 11.94 -6.53 15.18
CA GLY A 139 12.77 -7.56 15.80
C GLY A 139 14.28 -7.36 15.54
N CYS A 140 14.63 -6.49 14.58
CA CYS A 140 15.99 -6.12 14.21
C CYS A 140 16.27 -4.62 14.35
N HIS A 141 15.26 -3.78 14.12
CA HIS A 141 15.37 -2.33 14.12
C HIS A 141 14.60 -1.70 15.27
N ASP A 142 15.20 -0.73 15.97
CA ASP A 142 14.46 0.16 16.88
C ASP A 142 13.85 1.31 16.08
N PRO A 143 12.52 1.32 15.87
CA PRO A 143 11.87 2.37 15.10
C PRO A 143 11.87 3.71 15.85
N SER A 144 12.05 3.73 17.17
CA SER A 144 12.04 4.98 17.95
C SER A 144 13.33 5.80 17.77
N ALA A 145 14.44 5.16 17.40
CA ALA A 145 15.75 5.79 17.32
C ALA A 145 15.90 6.83 16.20
N VAL A 146 15.12 6.70 15.10
CA VAL A 146 15.36 7.49 13.86
C VAL A 146 14.13 8.18 13.28
N HIS A 147 12.94 7.97 13.85
CA HIS A 147 11.67 8.51 13.32
C HIS A 147 11.15 9.76 14.06
N GLU A 148 12.02 10.63 14.57
CA GLU A 148 11.63 11.89 15.27
C GLU A 148 10.73 12.84 14.46
N TRP A 149 10.77 12.72 13.13
CA TRP A 149 9.96 13.52 12.23
C TRP A 149 8.47 13.13 12.22
N LEU A 150 8.12 11.90 12.64
CA LEU A 150 6.78 11.34 12.52
C LEU A 150 5.94 11.65 13.78
N PRO A 151 4.83 12.42 13.67
CA PRO A 151 3.92 12.62 14.78
C PRO A 151 3.21 11.32 15.17
N TYR A 152 2.91 11.12 16.45
CA TYR A 152 2.20 9.93 16.96
C TYR A 152 2.80 8.60 16.47
N LYS A 153 4.12 8.43 16.60
CA LYS A 153 4.87 7.26 16.11
C LYS A 153 4.26 5.93 16.54
N GLU A 154 3.87 5.81 17.81
CA GLU A 154 3.26 4.59 18.36
C GLU A 154 1.98 4.19 17.62
N ALA A 155 1.13 5.16 17.27
CA ALA A 155 -0.09 4.89 16.51
C ALA A 155 0.22 4.43 15.08
N HIS A 156 1.25 5.01 14.45
CA HIS A 156 1.69 4.57 13.13
C HIS A 156 2.27 3.15 13.18
N PHE A 157 3.20 2.87 14.10
CA PHE A 157 3.82 1.54 14.21
C PHE A 157 2.83 0.42 14.59
N ALA A 158 1.72 0.78 15.24
CA ALA A 158 0.65 -0.16 15.56
C ALA A 158 -0.30 -0.44 14.38
N ASN A 159 -0.52 0.53 13.48
CA ASN A 159 -1.56 0.47 12.44
C ASN A 159 -1.03 0.48 11.00
N VAL A 160 0.28 0.66 10.81
CA VAL A 160 0.92 0.71 9.50
C VAL A 160 2.18 -0.16 9.56
N SER A 161 2.30 -1.11 8.64
CA SER A 161 3.47 -1.96 8.54
C SER A 161 4.68 -1.14 8.06
N CYS A 162 5.91 -1.57 8.39
CA CYS A 162 7.11 -0.83 8.02
C CYS A 162 7.25 -0.76 6.49
N GLU A 163 6.87 -1.83 5.82
CA GLU A 163 6.87 -2.03 4.37
C GLU A 163 5.98 -1.00 3.66
N SER A 164 4.86 -0.55 4.26
CA SER A 164 3.99 0.47 3.68
C SER A 164 4.70 1.81 3.43
N CYS A 165 5.66 2.18 4.30
CA CYS A 165 6.48 3.38 4.15
C CYS A 165 7.81 3.11 3.44
N HIS A 166 8.39 1.92 3.62
CA HIS A 166 9.72 1.56 3.11
C HIS A 166 9.71 0.81 1.77
N VAL A 167 8.54 0.45 1.26
CA VAL A 167 8.33 -0.08 -0.10
C VAL A 167 7.23 0.75 -0.78
N PRO A 168 7.47 2.05 -1.03
CA PRO A 168 6.42 2.95 -1.48
C PRO A 168 6.02 2.73 -2.94
N LYS A 169 6.93 2.18 -3.75
CA LYS A 169 6.74 1.90 -5.18
C LYS A 169 7.57 0.68 -5.59
N MET A 170 6.95 -0.21 -6.35
CA MET A 170 7.61 -1.30 -7.04
C MET A 170 8.13 -0.80 -8.39
N TYR A 171 9.39 -1.12 -8.69
CA TYR A 171 10.05 -0.68 -9.94
C TYR A 171 10.17 -1.80 -10.97
N ALA A 172 9.86 -3.04 -10.58
CA ALA A 172 9.70 -4.14 -11.52
C ALA A 172 8.22 -4.29 -11.89
N PRO A 173 7.93 -4.82 -13.09
CA PRO A 173 6.57 -5.16 -13.46
C PRO A 173 6.05 -6.35 -12.62
N ALA A 174 4.74 -6.41 -12.50
CA ALA A 174 4.07 -7.52 -11.81
C ALA A 174 2.87 -8.01 -12.62
N VAL A 175 2.46 -9.25 -12.40
CA VAL A 175 1.23 -9.81 -12.94
C VAL A 175 0.06 -9.01 -12.38
N GLN A 176 -0.81 -8.55 -13.27
CA GLN A 176 -2.07 -7.90 -12.95
C GLN A 176 -3.23 -8.89 -13.09
N GLN A 177 -3.29 -9.55 -14.25
CA GLN A 177 -4.38 -10.42 -14.66
C GLN A 177 -3.81 -11.65 -15.35
N VAL A 178 -4.37 -12.82 -15.02
CA VAL A 178 -4.15 -14.08 -15.74
C VAL A 178 -5.49 -14.58 -16.26
N ASP A 179 -5.60 -14.73 -17.57
CA ASP A 179 -6.79 -15.24 -18.22
C ASP A 179 -6.55 -16.67 -18.76
N TRP A 180 -6.94 -17.67 -17.96
CA TRP A 180 -7.03 -19.08 -18.36
C TRP A 180 -8.38 -19.43 -19.00
N THR A 181 -9.19 -18.43 -19.40
CA THR A 181 -10.38 -18.68 -20.21
C THR A 181 -10.08 -18.77 -21.70
N VAL A 182 -8.92 -18.23 -22.11
CA VAL A 182 -8.34 -18.24 -23.45
C VAL A 182 -6.96 -18.91 -23.44
N VAL A 183 -6.51 -19.41 -24.59
CA VAL A 183 -5.12 -19.85 -24.78
C VAL A 183 -4.54 -19.30 -26.08
N ASN A 184 -3.29 -18.89 -26.02
CA ASN A 184 -2.54 -18.46 -27.20
C ASN A 184 -2.13 -19.66 -28.07
N ALA A 185 -1.53 -19.41 -29.24
CA ALA A 185 -1.04 -20.47 -30.13
C ALA A 185 0.07 -21.35 -29.51
N ALA A 186 0.76 -20.86 -28.47
CA ALA A 186 1.72 -21.66 -27.69
C ALA A 186 1.04 -22.53 -26.61
N GLY A 187 -0.29 -22.44 -26.48
CA GLY A 187 -1.06 -23.19 -25.49
C GLY A 187 -0.98 -22.62 -24.08
N GLU A 188 -0.61 -21.35 -23.93
CA GLU A 188 -0.47 -20.65 -22.66
C GLU A 188 -1.62 -19.66 -22.43
N ALA A 189 -1.93 -19.39 -21.16
CA ALA A 189 -2.88 -18.32 -20.81
C ALA A 189 -2.38 -16.94 -21.20
N GLN A 190 -3.31 -16.03 -21.46
CA GLN A 190 -3.00 -14.62 -21.55
C GLN A 190 -2.65 -14.05 -20.18
N ARG A 191 -1.64 -13.18 -20.15
CA ARG A 191 -1.19 -12.50 -18.93
C ARG A 191 -1.02 -11.03 -19.23
N VAL A 192 -1.60 -10.20 -18.38
CA VAL A 192 -1.40 -8.76 -18.42
C VAL A 192 -0.50 -8.37 -17.26
N CYS A 193 0.53 -7.59 -17.55
CA CYS A 193 1.42 -7.00 -16.57
C CYS A 193 0.98 -5.59 -16.22
N ARG A 194 1.15 -5.20 -14.96
CA ARG A 194 1.13 -3.79 -14.54
C ARG A 194 2.53 -3.22 -14.48
N GLY A 195 2.60 -1.89 -14.55
CA GLY A 195 3.85 -1.16 -14.46
C GLY A 195 4.72 -1.23 -15.71
N VAL A 196 4.10 -1.47 -16.87
CA VAL A 196 4.74 -1.47 -18.19
C VAL A 196 3.89 -0.72 -19.22
N GLU A 197 4.55 -0.10 -20.19
CA GLU A 197 3.92 0.47 -21.39
C GLU A 197 4.42 -0.26 -22.64
N GLY A 198 3.66 -1.26 -23.09
CA GLY A 198 3.99 -2.12 -24.23
C GLY A 198 4.13 -3.59 -23.85
N ASP A 199 4.78 -4.37 -24.71
CA ASP A 199 4.98 -5.80 -24.50
C ASP A 199 6.03 -6.04 -23.40
N PRO A 200 5.67 -6.62 -22.24
CA PRO A 200 6.60 -6.84 -21.14
C PRO A 200 7.78 -7.74 -21.51
N GLN A 201 7.69 -8.57 -22.56
CA GLN A 201 8.78 -9.44 -22.99
C GLN A 201 9.91 -8.68 -23.72
N ASN A 202 9.62 -7.50 -24.27
CA ASN A 202 10.63 -6.69 -24.94
C ASN A 202 11.49 -5.92 -23.92
N VAL A 203 12.81 -6.01 -24.08
CA VAL A 203 13.79 -5.30 -23.23
C VAL A 203 13.71 -3.78 -23.36
N ASP A 204 13.20 -3.26 -24.47
CA ASP A 204 13.03 -1.83 -24.71
C ASP A 204 11.71 -1.27 -24.12
N THR A 205 10.84 -2.13 -23.59
CA THR A 205 9.56 -1.71 -23.00
C THR A 205 9.77 -0.81 -21.80
N LEU A 206 9.05 0.32 -21.79
CA LEU A 206 9.12 1.27 -20.68
C LEU A 206 8.46 0.66 -19.44
N ILE A 207 9.22 0.63 -18.34
CA ILE A 207 8.76 0.10 -17.06
C ILE A 207 8.47 1.28 -16.14
N THR A 208 7.19 1.52 -15.90
CA THR A 208 6.68 2.60 -15.04
C THR A 208 6.63 2.19 -13.57
N GLY A 209 6.58 0.88 -13.29
CA GLY A 209 6.37 0.36 -11.94
C GLY A 209 4.94 0.56 -11.45
N PHE A 210 4.67 0.25 -10.18
CA PHE A 210 3.32 0.43 -9.60
C PHE A 210 3.38 0.71 -8.09
N HIS A 211 2.33 1.33 -7.56
CA HIS A 211 2.12 1.47 -6.13
C HIS A 211 1.37 0.24 -5.59
N PRO A 212 1.88 -0.43 -4.55
CA PRO A 212 1.13 -1.47 -3.85
C PRO A 212 -0.16 -0.92 -3.26
N VAL A 213 -1.23 -1.74 -3.28
CA VAL A 213 -2.43 -1.42 -2.50
C VAL A 213 -2.15 -1.69 -1.02
N LEU A 214 -2.68 -0.85 -0.14
CA LEU A 214 -2.55 -1.03 1.31
C LEU A 214 -3.82 -1.68 1.85
N LEU A 215 -3.70 -2.90 2.39
CA LEU A 215 -4.82 -3.63 2.97
C LEU A 215 -4.55 -3.96 4.44
N PRO A 216 -5.59 -3.98 5.30
CA PRO A 216 -5.44 -4.47 6.67
C PRO A 216 -5.03 -5.95 6.66
N HIS A 217 -3.97 -6.27 7.40
CA HIS A 217 -3.43 -7.62 7.50
C HIS A 217 -3.35 -8.06 8.96
N GLN A 218 -4.15 -9.05 9.33
CA GLN A 218 -4.23 -9.55 10.68
C GLN A 218 -2.94 -10.29 11.06
N ARG A 219 -2.29 -9.83 12.13
CA ARG A 219 -1.09 -10.47 12.68
C ARG A 219 -1.47 -11.59 13.66
N THR A 220 -0.68 -12.66 13.73
CA THR A 220 -0.87 -13.73 14.73
C THR A 220 -0.79 -13.23 16.17
N GLU A 221 0.05 -12.21 16.41
CA GLU A 221 0.20 -11.55 17.73
C GLU A 221 -0.92 -10.56 18.06
N GLY A 222 -1.84 -10.32 17.12
CA GLY A 222 -2.91 -9.34 17.22
C GLY A 222 -2.59 -8.02 16.52
N GLY A 223 -3.65 -7.24 16.26
CA GLY A 223 -3.58 -6.05 15.43
C GLY A 223 -3.74 -6.34 13.94
N GLU A 224 -4.07 -5.30 13.19
CA GLU A 224 -4.39 -5.40 11.77
C GLU A 224 -3.84 -4.18 11.01
N PRO A 225 -2.51 -4.00 10.97
CA PRO A 225 -1.92 -2.87 10.31
C PRO A 225 -2.10 -2.94 8.80
N LEU A 226 -2.08 -1.77 8.17
CA LEU A 226 -2.02 -1.64 6.72
C LEU A 226 -0.68 -2.12 6.20
N ALA A 227 -0.71 -3.13 5.33
CA ALA A 227 0.45 -3.72 4.67
C ALA A 227 0.31 -3.66 3.13
N PRO A 228 1.42 -3.62 2.38
CA PRO A 228 1.41 -3.52 0.93
C PRO A 228 1.19 -4.87 0.25
N PHE A 229 0.31 -4.89 -0.76
CA PHE A 229 0.01 -6.07 -1.58
C PHE A 229 0.01 -5.76 -3.07
N ASN A 230 0.35 -6.77 -3.88
CA ASN A 230 -0.04 -6.84 -5.28
C ASN A 230 -1.31 -7.69 -5.40
N LEU A 231 -2.35 -7.16 -6.05
CA LEU A 231 -3.58 -7.91 -6.32
C LEU A 231 -3.50 -8.55 -7.70
N VAL A 232 -3.47 -9.88 -7.75
CA VAL A 232 -3.50 -10.65 -9.00
C VAL A 232 -4.90 -11.20 -9.21
N SER A 233 -5.51 -10.87 -10.34
CA SER A 233 -6.81 -11.38 -10.73
C SER A 233 -6.66 -12.57 -11.69
N SER A 234 -7.51 -13.58 -11.57
CA SER A 234 -7.45 -14.80 -12.38
C SER A 234 -8.84 -15.24 -12.81
N TRP A 235 -9.00 -15.56 -14.09
CA TRP A 235 -10.21 -16.18 -14.64
C TRP A 235 -9.85 -17.53 -15.22
N TYR A 236 -10.70 -18.53 -14.99
CA TYR A 236 -10.48 -19.88 -15.46
C TYR A 236 -11.79 -20.64 -15.61
N TRP A 237 -11.80 -21.66 -16.46
CA TRP A 237 -12.94 -22.54 -16.60
C TRP A 237 -13.01 -23.57 -15.48
N VAL A 238 -14.21 -23.79 -14.95
CA VAL A 238 -14.56 -24.91 -14.08
C VAL A 238 -15.68 -25.74 -14.69
N TYR A 239 -15.76 -27.02 -14.35
CA TYR A 239 -16.77 -27.94 -14.84
C TYR A 239 -17.22 -28.92 -13.75
N GLY A 240 -18.38 -29.54 -13.96
CA GLY A 240 -18.96 -30.57 -13.11
C GLY A 240 -19.54 -30.07 -11.78
N ASP A 241 -20.03 -31.05 -11.01
CA ASP A 241 -20.46 -30.95 -9.62
C ASP A 241 -20.00 -32.24 -8.88
N PRO A 242 -19.01 -32.18 -7.98
CA PRO A 242 -18.35 -30.98 -7.46
C PRO A 242 -17.49 -30.27 -8.52
N GLU A 243 -17.37 -28.95 -8.38
CA GLU A 243 -16.60 -28.13 -9.33
C GLU A 243 -15.13 -28.54 -9.40
N ARG A 244 -14.58 -28.57 -10.61
CA ARG A 244 -13.16 -28.83 -10.87
C ARG A 244 -12.62 -27.86 -11.92
N PRO A 245 -11.38 -27.37 -11.78
CA PRO A 245 -10.72 -26.63 -12.84
C PRO A 245 -10.61 -27.48 -14.11
N VAL A 246 -10.90 -26.87 -15.27
CA VAL A 246 -10.63 -27.48 -16.58
C VAL A 246 -9.12 -27.70 -16.71
N ARG A 247 -8.72 -28.88 -17.17
CA ARG A 247 -7.31 -29.19 -17.36
C ARG A 247 -6.78 -28.42 -18.56
N LEU A 248 -5.51 -27.99 -18.50
CA LEU A 248 -4.89 -27.25 -19.59
C LEU A 248 -5.01 -27.96 -20.95
N ILE A 249 -4.85 -29.29 -20.98
CA ILE A 249 -4.98 -30.08 -22.21
C ILE A 249 -6.38 -30.02 -22.84
N ASP A 250 -7.44 -29.97 -22.01
CA ASP A 250 -8.82 -29.87 -22.50
C ASP A 250 -9.10 -28.45 -23.00
N LEU A 251 -8.56 -27.44 -22.31
CA LEU A 251 -8.64 -26.05 -22.75
C LEU A 251 -7.90 -25.82 -24.06
N GLN A 252 -6.69 -26.37 -24.21
CA GLN A 252 -5.95 -26.35 -25.47
C GLN A 252 -6.74 -27.01 -26.59
N ALA A 253 -7.35 -28.19 -26.36
CA ALA A 253 -8.19 -28.85 -27.36
C ALA A 253 -9.48 -28.08 -27.72
N ALA A 254 -9.95 -27.18 -26.84
CA ALA A 254 -11.09 -26.31 -27.11
C ALA A 254 -10.74 -25.13 -28.03
N TYR A 255 -9.46 -24.75 -28.11
CA TYR A 255 -8.97 -23.62 -28.92
C TYR A 255 -8.16 -24.03 -30.14
N LEU A 256 -7.38 -25.11 -30.03
CA LEU A 256 -6.34 -25.49 -30.98
C LEU A 256 -6.64 -26.83 -31.67
N ASP A 257 -6.22 -26.94 -32.93
CA ASP A 257 -6.12 -28.17 -33.72
C ASP A 257 -4.65 -28.34 -34.15
N GLY A 258 -3.88 -29.09 -33.37
CA GLY A 258 -2.42 -29.11 -33.47
C GLY A 258 -1.81 -27.78 -33.03
N ASP A 259 -0.96 -27.19 -33.88
CA ASP A 259 -0.27 -25.92 -33.61
C ASP A 259 -1.02 -24.70 -34.18
N GLN A 260 -2.30 -24.87 -34.55
CA GLN A 260 -3.13 -23.83 -35.16
C GLN A 260 -4.42 -23.67 -34.39
N TYR A 261 -5.02 -22.47 -34.42
CA TYR A 261 -6.36 -22.27 -33.91
C TYR A 261 -7.38 -23.08 -34.72
N ARG A 262 -8.39 -23.60 -34.04
CA ARG A 262 -9.55 -24.21 -34.71
C ARG A 262 -10.26 -23.18 -35.59
N THR A 263 -10.83 -23.65 -36.70
CA THR A 263 -11.52 -22.79 -37.68
C THR A 263 -12.69 -22.01 -37.07
N ASP A 264 -13.44 -22.62 -36.15
CA ASP A 264 -14.55 -21.97 -35.45
C ASP A 264 -14.08 -20.84 -34.53
N VAL A 265 -12.94 -21.04 -33.85
CA VAL A 265 -12.30 -20.04 -33.00
C VAL A 265 -11.78 -18.88 -33.84
N LEU A 266 -11.04 -19.12 -34.91
CA LEU A 266 -10.59 -18.04 -35.80
C LEU A 266 -11.78 -17.25 -36.33
N THR A 267 -12.84 -17.91 -36.81
CA THR A 267 -14.03 -17.23 -37.34
C THR A 267 -14.70 -16.31 -36.34
N ALA A 268 -14.63 -16.62 -35.04
CA ALA A 268 -15.29 -15.84 -33.99
C ALA A 268 -14.37 -14.77 -33.35
N PHE A 269 -13.05 -14.95 -33.40
CA PHE A 269 -12.09 -14.09 -32.71
C PHE A 269 -11.28 -13.19 -33.65
N ASP A 270 -10.95 -13.66 -34.86
CA ASP A 270 -10.15 -12.94 -35.87
C ASP A 270 -11.01 -11.87 -36.55
N SER A 271 -10.99 -10.68 -35.96
CA SER A 271 -11.80 -9.54 -36.35
C SER A 271 -11.21 -8.81 -37.56
N ASP A 272 -9.89 -8.84 -37.73
CA ASP A 272 -9.17 -8.20 -38.82
C ASP A 272 -8.94 -9.12 -40.03
N GLY A 273 -9.18 -10.43 -39.88
CA GLY A 273 -9.06 -11.44 -40.92
C GLY A 273 -7.60 -11.78 -41.25
N SER A 274 -6.67 -11.53 -40.33
CA SER A 274 -5.23 -11.77 -40.52
C SER A 274 -4.86 -13.26 -40.42
N GLY A 275 -5.74 -14.10 -39.86
CA GLY A 275 -5.50 -15.50 -39.58
C GLY A 275 -4.67 -15.76 -38.32
N ASN A 276 -4.32 -14.72 -37.57
CA ASN A 276 -3.70 -14.81 -36.25
C ASN A 276 -4.57 -14.05 -35.25
N LEU A 277 -4.48 -14.40 -33.96
CA LEU A 277 -5.20 -13.69 -32.90
C LEU A 277 -4.20 -12.89 -32.08
N ASP A 278 -4.36 -11.56 -32.07
CA ASP A 278 -3.61 -10.71 -31.15
C ASP A 278 -4.24 -10.67 -29.75
N ASP A 279 -3.60 -9.92 -28.84
CA ASP A 279 -4.08 -9.84 -27.46
C ASP A 279 -5.42 -9.12 -27.29
N ALA A 280 -5.84 -8.29 -28.25
CA ALA A 280 -7.13 -7.62 -28.23
C ALA A 280 -8.24 -8.54 -28.75
N GLU A 281 -7.93 -9.40 -29.72
CA GLU A 281 -8.86 -10.35 -30.32
C GLU A 281 -9.10 -11.57 -29.45
N LEU A 282 -8.04 -12.13 -28.87
CA LEU A 282 -8.04 -13.32 -28.01
C LEU A 282 -8.62 -13.04 -26.62
N ARG A 283 -9.89 -12.65 -26.56
CA ARG A 283 -10.61 -12.29 -25.32
C ARG A 283 -12.02 -12.86 -25.30
N LEU A 284 -12.50 -13.27 -24.14
CA LEU A 284 -13.93 -13.59 -23.91
C LEU A 284 -14.72 -12.34 -23.49
N ASP A 285 -14.83 -11.40 -24.42
CA ASP A 285 -15.48 -10.09 -24.23
C ASP A 285 -16.92 -10.03 -24.77
N THR A 286 -17.38 -11.09 -25.45
CA THR A 286 -18.76 -11.19 -25.96
C THR A 286 -19.42 -12.52 -25.57
N PRO A 287 -20.75 -12.55 -25.37
CA PRO A 287 -21.48 -13.78 -25.08
C PRO A 287 -21.33 -14.85 -26.18
N ALA A 288 -21.10 -14.44 -27.43
CA ALA A 288 -20.92 -15.36 -28.55
C ALA A 288 -19.59 -16.12 -28.47
N LYS A 289 -18.48 -15.42 -28.14
CA LYS A 289 -17.17 -16.04 -27.92
C LYS A 289 -17.21 -16.99 -26.72
N GLU A 290 -17.83 -16.58 -25.62
CA GLU A 290 -17.99 -17.45 -24.44
C GLU A 290 -18.77 -18.72 -24.77
N ALA A 291 -19.94 -18.59 -25.41
CA ALA A 291 -20.78 -19.73 -25.77
C ALA A 291 -20.09 -20.72 -26.71
N LEU A 292 -19.26 -20.23 -27.64
CA LEU A 292 -18.46 -21.09 -28.53
C LEU A 292 -17.48 -21.96 -27.74
N ILE A 293 -16.71 -21.36 -26.83
CA ILE A 293 -15.71 -22.09 -26.06
C ILE A 293 -16.38 -23.02 -25.05
N GLN A 294 -17.49 -22.59 -24.45
CA GLN A 294 -18.32 -23.45 -23.61
C GLN A 294 -18.82 -24.68 -24.38
N GLN A 295 -19.26 -24.51 -25.63
CA GLN A 295 -19.67 -25.60 -26.52
C GLN A 295 -18.50 -26.53 -26.84
N ASN A 296 -17.31 -25.99 -27.14
CA ASN A 296 -16.12 -26.77 -27.42
C ASN A 296 -15.69 -27.62 -26.21
N LEU A 297 -15.70 -27.05 -25.00
CA LEU A 297 -15.45 -27.79 -23.77
C LEU A 297 -16.50 -28.87 -23.51
N THR A 298 -17.78 -28.57 -23.75
CA THR A 298 -18.86 -29.56 -23.61
C THR A 298 -18.69 -30.72 -24.60
N ALA A 299 -18.24 -30.45 -25.83
CA ALA A 299 -17.97 -31.47 -26.84
C ALA A 299 -16.81 -32.42 -26.46
N LEU A 300 -15.90 -31.97 -25.57
CA LEU A 300 -14.84 -32.79 -24.99
C LEU A 300 -15.34 -33.65 -23.79
N GLY A 301 -16.62 -33.57 -23.44
CA GLY A 301 -17.23 -34.33 -22.35
C GLY A 301 -17.12 -33.65 -20.98
N LEU A 302 -16.86 -32.35 -20.93
CA LEU A 302 -16.88 -31.58 -19.69
C LEU A 302 -18.31 -31.10 -19.41
N ASP A 303 -18.88 -31.58 -18.31
CA ASP A 303 -20.25 -31.22 -17.92
C ASP A 303 -20.34 -29.80 -17.37
N ASN A 304 -21.29 -28.99 -17.85
CA ASN A 304 -21.55 -27.63 -17.35
C ASN A 304 -20.29 -26.74 -17.18
N PRO A 305 -19.48 -26.54 -18.24
CA PRO A 305 -18.33 -25.66 -18.17
C PRO A 305 -18.80 -24.22 -17.98
N ARG A 306 -18.15 -23.49 -17.07
CA ARG A 306 -18.45 -22.09 -16.74
C ARG A 306 -17.20 -21.37 -16.25
N ILE A 307 -17.15 -20.07 -16.43
CA ILE A 307 -16.03 -19.23 -15.97
C ILE A 307 -16.17 -19.00 -14.46
N LYS A 308 -15.05 -19.09 -13.75
CA LYS A 308 -14.88 -18.65 -12.37
C LYS A 308 -13.75 -17.64 -12.33
N ALA A 309 -13.83 -16.72 -11.38
CA ALA A 309 -12.92 -15.61 -11.28
C ALA A 309 -12.54 -15.34 -9.82
N GLU A 310 -11.27 -15.01 -9.58
CA GLU A 310 -10.76 -14.70 -8.25
C GLU A 310 -9.71 -13.58 -8.23
N VAL A 311 -9.56 -12.93 -7.08
CA VAL A 311 -8.46 -12.00 -6.77
C VAL A 311 -7.66 -12.55 -5.60
N GLN A 312 -6.34 -12.60 -5.73
CA GLN A 312 -5.42 -13.05 -4.69
C GLN A 312 -4.48 -11.92 -4.27
N PRO A 313 -4.35 -11.61 -2.96
CA PRO A 313 -3.51 -10.52 -2.46
C PRO A 313 -2.08 -10.98 -2.10
N TYR A 314 -1.10 -10.82 -3.00
CA TYR A 314 0.30 -11.20 -2.75
C TYR A 314 1.03 -10.15 -1.90
N SER A 315 1.47 -10.53 -0.69
CA SER A 315 2.18 -9.63 0.24
C SER A 315 3.54 -9.18 -0.31
N ILE A 316 3.88 -7.91 -0.14
CA ILE A 316 5.17 -7.34 -0.55
C ILE A 316 6.03 -7.08 0.70
N ASN A 317 7.19 -7.72 0.77
CA ASN A 317 8.09 -7.70 1.93
C ASN A 317 9.55 -7.34 1.57
N HIS A 318 9.90 -7.32 0.28
CA HIS A 318 11.20 -6.93 -0.27
C HIS A 318 11.09 -5.66 -1.11
N GLY A 319 12.22 -5.23 -1.66
CA GLY A 319 12.33 -3.94 -2.34
C GLY A 319 12.52 -2.79 -1.35
N VAL A 320 12.90 -3.12 -0.11
CA VAL A 320 12.98 -2.21 1.03
C VAL A 320 14.00 -1.12 0.74
N THR A 321 13.58 0.11 0.97
CA THR A 321 14.41 1.28 0.71
C THR A 321 14.94 1.94 1.98
N ASN A 322 15.98 2.74 1.82
CA ASN A 322 16.57 3.52 2.90
C ASN A 322 15.70 4.75 3.26
N GLY A 323 16.06 5.43 4.34
CA GLY A 323 15.29 6.58 4.84
C GLY A 323 15.22 7.78 3.89
N GLU A 324 16.05 7.92 2.86
CA GLU A 324 15.93 9.00 1.87
C GLU A 324 14.74 8.79 0.93
N TRP A 325 14.45 7.53 0.61
CA TRP A 325 13.46 7.11 -0.38
C TRP A 325 12.15 6.59 0.24
N ALA A 326 12.13 6.38 1.56
CA ALA A 326 10.92 6.00 2.29
C ALA A 326 9.90 7.15 2.29
N THR A 327 8.60 6.83 2.31
CA THR A 327 7.54 7.85 2.37
C THR A 327 7.62 8.64 3.68
N LYS A 328 7.90 9.95 3.56
CA LYS A 328 7.87 10.92 4.67
C LYS A 328 6.83 12.03 4.50
N ALA A 329 6.28 12.15 3.30
CA ALA A 329 5.25 13.13 2.98
C ALA A 329 3.91 12.64 3.54
N CYS A 330 3.35 13.35 4.53
CA CYS A 330 2.13 12.91 5.22
C CYS A 330 0.92 12.84 4.28
N ASP A 331 0.85 13.76 3.32
CA ASP A 331 -0.17 13.83 2.27
C ASP A 331 -0.22 12.58 1.38
N ALA A 332 0.89 11.83 1.26
CA ALA A 332 0.91 10.55 0.55
C ALA A 332 -0.04 9.50 1.15
N CYS A 333 -0.50 9.68 2.40
CA CYS A 333 -1.47 8.83 3.09
C CYS A 333 -2.69 9.60 3.65
N HIS A 334 -2.52 10.88 4.00
CA HIS A 334 -3.56 11.69 4.65
C HIS A 334 -4.34 12.58 3.68
N GLY A 335 -3.94 12.65 2.40
CA GLY A 335 -4.69 13.34 1.35
C GLY A 335 -5.89 12.53 0.84
N GLN A 336 -6.81 13.19 0.14
CA GLN A 336 -7.96 12.56 -0.52
C GLN A 336 -7.53 11.64 -1.67
N ASP A 337 -6.54 12.08 -2.46
CA ASP A 337 -5.97 11.32 -3.58
C ASP A 337 -4.71 10.54 -3.15
N SER A 338 -4.69 10.08 -1.89
CA SER A 338 -3.54 9.40 -1.30
C SER A 338 -3.46 7.93 -1.69
N ARG A 339 -2.30 7.31 -1.43
CA ARG A 339 -2.05 5.88 -1.69
C ARG A 339 -2.98 4.94 -0.92
N ILE A 340 -3.64 5.45 0.12
CA ILE A 340 -4.61 4.69 0.90
C ILE A 340 -5.92 4.48 0.14
N ALA A 341 -6.26 5.38 -0.77
CA ALA A 341 -7.49 5.36 -1.55
C ALA A 341 -7.24 5.22 -3.06
N GLU A 342 -5.98 5.07 -3.47
CA GLU A 342 -5.58 4.94 -4.87
C GLU A 342 -6.21 3.66 -5.46
N PRO A 343 -7.08 3.77 -6.49
CA PRO A 343 -7.65 2.61 -7.14
C PRO A 343 -6.56 1.84 -7.90
N ILE A 344 -6.61 0.52 -7.83
CA ILE A 344 -5.68 -0.36 -8.54
C ILE A 344 -6.40 -1.14 -9.63
N GLN A 345 -5.87 -1.12 -10.85
CA GLN A 345 -6.46 -1.87 -11.96
C GLN A 345 -6.22 -3.38 -11.75
N LEU A 346 -7.31 -4.13 -11.65
CA LEU A 346 -7.30 -5.58 -11.54
C LEU A 346 -7.22 -6.25 -12.90
N ALA A 347 -7.93 -5.73 -13.91
CA ALA A 347 -7.99 -6.33 -15.23
C ALA A 347 -8.21 -5.31 -16.35
N ALA A 348 -7.69 -5.60 -17.54
CA ALA A 348 -7.91 -4.79 -18.74
C ALA A 348 -9.32 -4.99 -19.33
N TYR A 349 -9.92 -6.15 -19.06
CA TYR A 349 -11.31 -6.49 -19.38
C TYR A 349 -11.79 -7.59 -18.42
N VAL A 350 -13.10 -7.85 -18.35
CA VAL A 350 -13.68 -8.91 -17.50
C VAL A 350 -14.11 -10.11 -18.35
N PRO A 351 -13.35 -11.23 -18.38
CA PRO A 351 -13.71 -12.44 -19.11
C PRO A 351 -15.11 -12.96 -18.75
N GLY A 352 -15.98 -13.10 -19.76
CA GLY A 352 -17.36 -13.56 -19.60
C GLY A 352 -18.25 -12.66 -18.74
N GLY A 353 -17.81 -11.43 -18.43
CA GLY A 353 -18.51 -10.56 -17.47
C GLY A 353 -18.57 -11.11 -16.05
N VAL A 354 -17.73 -12.11 -15.71
CA VAL A 354 -17.71 -12.73 -14.39
C VAL A 354 -16.84 -11.91 -13.45
N MET A 355 -17.46 -11.23 -12.48
CA MET A 355 -16.74 -10.46 -11.46
C MET A 355 -15.97 -11.40 -10.52
N PRO A 356 -14.68 -11.16 -10.28
CA PRO A 356 -13.89 -12.00 -9.40
C PRO A 356 -14.28 -11.81 -7.94
N GLN A 357 -14.02 -12.82 -7.13
CA GLN A 357 -14.15 -12.73 -5.67
C GLN A 357 -12.77 -12.87 -5.04
N PHE A 358 -12.55 -12.25 -3.88
CA PHE A 358 -11.30 -12.52 -3.16
C PHE A 358 -11.23 -14.01 -2.80
N TYR A 359 -10.10 -14.62 -3.14
CA TYR A 359 -9.83 -16.02 -2.85
C TYR A 359 -8.88 -16.14 -1.69
N GLY A 360 -9.22 -17.02 -0.75
CA GLY A 360 -8.38 -17.37 0.38
C GLY A 360 -8.41 -16.37 1.52
N ASP A 361 -8.07 -16.92 2.68
CA ASP A 361 -7.67 -16.33 3.96
C ASP A 361 -8.49 -15.18 4.58
N ALA A 362 -9.11 -15.46 5.73
CA ALA A 362 -9.82 -14.48 6.56
C ALA A 362 -8.91 -13.44 7.25
N VAL A 363 -7.61 -13.48 6.94
CA VAL A 363 -6.53 -12.71 7.59
C VAL A 363 -6.25 -11.38 6.86
N VAL A 364 -6.67 -11.24 5.60
CA VAL A 364 -6.58 -9.97 4.86
C VAL A 364 -7.99 -9.41 4.68
N ALA A 365 -8.27 -8.26 5.28
CA ALA A 365 -9.58 -7.62 5.11
C ALA A 365 -9.77 -7.12 3.67
N HIS A 366 -10.94 -7.38 3.10
CA HIS A 366 -11.32 -6.95 1.75
C HIS A 366 -12.01 -5.59 1.82
N ALA A 367 -11.28 -4.60 2.33
CA ALA A 367 -11.74 -3.26 2.64
C ALA A 367 -11.91 -2.39 1.38
N GLY A 368 -12.93 -2.67 0.55
CA GLY A 368 -13.16 -1.92 -0.68
C GLY A 368 -14.16 -2.57 -1.64
N GLU A 369 -14.31 -1.97 -2.82
CA GLU A 369 -15.26 -2.40 -3.85
C GLU A 369 -14.58 -2.62 -5.20
N MET A 370 -15.14 -3.52 -6.01
CA MET A 370 -14.73 -3.69 -7.39
C MET A 370 -15.60 -2.86 -8.31
N VAL A 371 -14.96 -2.01 -9.13
CA VAL A 371 -15.64 -1.04 -10.00
C VAL A 371 -15.20 -1.29 -11.45
N THR A 372 -16.17 -1.40 -12.34
CA THR A 372 -15.91 -1.52 -13.78
C THR A 372 -15.83 -0.13 -14.40
N GLY A 373 -14.76 0.16 -15.13
CA GLY A 373 -14.59 1.39 -15.89
C GLY A 373 -15.45 1.42 -17.15
N ASP A 374 -15.65 2.61 -17.72
CA ASP A 374 -16.42 2.80 -18.97
C ASP A 374 -15.76 2.10 -20.17
N ASP A 375 -14.46 1.81 -20.09
CA ASP A 375 -13.66 1.09 -21.09
C ASP A 375 -13.70 -0.44 -20.90
N GLY A 376 -14.45 -0.95 -19.92
CA GLY A 376 -14.56 -2.37 -19.60
C GLY A 376 -13.46 -2.90 -18.68
N SER A 377 -12.51 -2.05 -18.28
CA SER A 377 -11.49 -2.41 -17.27
C SER A 377 -12.10 -2.65 -15.90
N LEU A 378 -11.42 -3.44 -15.07
CA LEU A 378 -11.82 -3.68 -13.68
C LEU A 378 -10.82 -3.04 -12.74
N HIS A 379 -11.31 -2.27 -11.79
CA HIS A 379 -10.53 -1.64 -10.74
C HIS A 379 -10.99 -2.10 -9.36
N TYR A 380 -10.06 -2.19 -8.42
CA TYR A 380 -10.35 -2.28 -7.00
C TYR A 380 -10.18 -0.90 -6.36
N GLN A 381 -11.24 -0.41 -5.73
CA GLN A 381 -11.29 0.83 -5.00
C GLN A 381 -11.20 0.53 -3.50
N PRO A 382 -10.07 0.83 -2.83
CA PRO A 382 -9.99 0.69 -1.38
C PRO A 382 -10.99 1.61 -0.67
N ASP A 383 -11.64 1.09 0.36
CA ASP A 383 -12.45 1.82 1.33
C ASP A 383 -12.16 1.29 2.74
N LEU A 384 -11.12 1.85 3.37
CA LEU A 384 -10.74 1.46 4.73
C LEU A 384 -11.73 1.90 5.81
N ALA A 385 -12.69 2.77 5.49
CA ALA A 385 -13.67 3.24 6.48
C ALA A 385 -14.64 2.12 6.90
N THR A 386 -14.88 1.12 6.02
CA THR A 386 -15.69 -0.06 6.34
C THR A 386 -15.04 -0.94 7.42
N GLU A 387 -13.72 -0.91 7.52
CA GLU A 387 -12.92 -1.60 8.55
C GLU A 387 -12.72 -0.74 9.82
N GLY A 388 -13.43 0.38 9.94
CA GLY A 388 -13.39 1.24 11.12
C GLY A 388 -12.12 2.08 11.25
N LEU A 389 -11.28 2.17 10.21
CA LEU A 389 -10.10 3.03 10.20
C LEU A 389 -10.49 4.48 9.89
N TYR A 390 -10.19 5.38 10.83
CA TYR A 390 -10.36 6.82 10.66
C TYR A 390 -9.00 7.50 10.48
N ILE A 391 -8.77 8.04 9.28
CA ILE A 391 -7.49 8.61 8.88
C ILE A 391 -7.68 10.12 8.79
N PHE A 392 -6.95 10.89 9.59
CA PHE A 392 -7.03 12.36 9.54
C PHE A 392 -6.73 12.88 8.13
N GLY A 393 -7.47 13.90 7.68
CA GLY A 393 -7.34 14.49 6.34
C GLY A 393 -8.08 13.72 5.24
N TYR A 394 -8.01 12.39 5.27
CA TYR A 394 -8.73 11.51 4.34
C TYR A 394 -10.18 11.28 4.78
N SER A 395 -10.37 10.73 5.98
CA SER A 395 -11.68 10.50 6.57
C SER A 395 -12.27 11.81 7.10
N SER A 396 -13.54 12.08 6.80
CA SER A 396 -14.21 13.27 7.31
C SER A 396 -15.71 13.07 7.52
N VAL A 397 -16.25 13.79 8.52
CA VAL A 397 -17.69 13.85 8.78
C VAL A 397 -18.17 15.22 8.33
N LYS A 398 -18.80 15.27 7.14
CA LYS A 398 -19.09 16.53 6.42
C LYS A 398 -19.79 17.61 7.25
N TRP A 399 -20.72 17.23 8.13
CA TRP A 399 -21.44 18.21 8.94
C TRP A 399 -20.59 18.81 10.08
N ILE A 400 -19.63 18.04 10.61
CA ILE A 400 -18.66 18.52 11.62
C ILE A 400 -17.72 19.52 10.95
N ASP A 401 -17.22 19.19 9.75
CA ASP A 401 -16.38 20.10 8.96
C ASP A 401 -17.10 21.43 8.72
N TRP A 402 -18.37 21.38 8.28
CA TRP A 402 -19.18 22.59 8.07
C TRP A 402 -19.37 23.40 9.34
N LEU A 403 -19.64 22.74 10.48
CA LEU A 403 -19.75 23.43 11.77
C LEU A 403 -18.44 24.13 12.14
N GLY A 404 -17.30 23.48 11.93
CA GLY A 404 -15.97 24.07 12.16
C GLY A 404 -15.71 25.28 11.27
N VAL A 405 -16.01 25.19 9.97
CA VAL A 405 -15.91 26.29 9.01
C VAL A 405 -16.80 27.47 9.42
N LEU A 406 -18.06 27.20 9.77
CA LEU A 406 -19.02 28.23 10.20
C LEU A 406 -18.58 28.90 11.50
N ALA A 407 -18.08 28.12 12.46
CA ALA A 407 -17.53 28.65 13.71
C ALA A 407 -16.33 29.58 13.45
N PHE A 408 -15.41 29.18 12.55
CA PHE A 408 -14.23 29.96 12.21
C PHE A 408 -14.59 31.29 11.54
N PHE A 409 -15.31 31.25 10.41
CA PHE A 409 -15.65 32.45 9.65
C PHE A 409 -16.69 33.31 10.38
N GLY A 410 -17.65 32.70 11.06
CA GLY A 410 -18.65 33.41 11.87
C GLY A 410 -18.02 34.19 13.02
N THR A 411 -17.09 33.57 13.76
CA THR A 411 -16.37 34.26 14.84
C THR A 411 -15.49 35.39 14.29
N THR A 412 -14.77 35.12 13.21
CA THR A 412 -13.92 36.11 12.53
C THR A 412 -14.74 37.34 12.12
N LEU A 413 -15.85 37.12 11.42
CA LEU A 413 -16.76 38.17 10.99
C LEU A 413 -17.33 38.95 12.18
N GLY A 414 -17.75 38.26 13.24
CA GLY A 414 -18.27 38.89 14.45
C GLY A 414 -17.26 39.82 15.12
N VAL A 415 -16.00 39.38 15.24
CA VAL A 415 -14.91 40.18 15.81
C VAL A 415 -14.62 41.42 14.95
N PHE A 416 -14.47 41.24 13.63
CA PHE A 416 -14.20 42.36 12.72
C PHE A 416 -15.37 43.35 12.64
N ALA A 417 -16.60 42.86 12.59
CA ALA A 417 -17.79 43.71 12.60
C ALA A 417 -17.87 44.52 13.90
N HIS A 418 -17.66 43.89 15.06
CA HIS A 418 -17.65 44.58 16.34
C HIS A 418 -16.54 45.63 16.43
N ALA A 419 -15.31 45.29 16.03
CA ALA A 419 -14.18 46.22 16.01
C ALA A 419 -14.42 47.38 15.03
N GLY A 420 -14.95 47.10 13.84
CA GLY A 420 -15.30 48.09 12.83
C GLY A 420 -16.39 49.05 13.30
N LEU A 421 -17.46 48.53 13.92
CA LEU A 421 -18.52 49.34 14.52
C LEU A 421 -18.00 50.24 15.63
N ARG A 422 -17.06 49.76 16.46
CA ARG A 422 -16.41 50.57 17.50
C ARG A 422 -15.58 51.70 16.89
N ALA A 423 -14.77 51.42 15.87
CA ALA A 423 -13.96 52.43 15.19
C ALA A 423 -14.84 53.47 14.47
N TYR A 424 -15.87 53.00 13.77
CA TYR A 424 -16.86 53.86 13.09
C TYR A 424 -17.61 54.75 14.09
N SER A 425 -18.11 54.19 15.19
CA SER A 425 -18.80 54.95 16.24
C SER A 425 -17.88 56.02 16.84
N ALA A 426 -16.62 55.67 17.15
CA ALA A 426 -15.63 56.60 17.67
C ALA A 426 -15.28 57.73 16.68
N ALA A 427 -15.29 57.45 15.38
CA ALA A 427 -15.03 58.45 14.34
C ALA A 427 -16.23 59.37 14.06
N THR A 428 -17.46 58.87 14.27
CA THR A 428 -18.70 59.59 13.90
C THR A 428 -19.38 60.33 15.04
N HIS A 429 -19.11 59.95 16.30
CA HIS A 429 -19.77 60.56 17.46
C HIS A 429 -18.75 61.37 18.28
N PRO A 430 -19.00 62.68 18.54
CA PRO A 430 -18.15 63.46 19.43
C PRO A 430 -18.22 62.89 20.85
N GLN A 431 -17.07 62.71 21.51
CA GLN A 431 -16.98 62.16 22.86
C GLN A 431 -17.73 63.07 23.84
N PRO A 432 -18.87 62.64 24.42
CA PRO A 432 -19.58 63.46 25.37
C PRO A 432 -18.78 63.56 26.68
N HIS A 433 -18.63 64.78 27.20
CA HIS A 433 -17.99 65.04 28.50
C HIS A 433 -18.91 64.58 29.64
N HIS A 434 -18.87 63.30 29.99
CA HIS A 434 -19.50 62.77 31.18
C HIS A 434 -18.50 62.67 32.34
N HIS A 435 -18.95 62.95 33.56
CA HIS A 435 -18.20 62.61 34.76
C HIS A 435 -18.26 61.08 34.95
N TYR A 436 -17.13 60.40 34.75
CA TYR A 436 -17.04 58.95 34.91
C TYR A 436 -16.70 58.58 36.34
N GLU A 437 -17.45 57.64 36.92
CA GLU A 437 -17.06 56.93 38.13
C GLU A 437 -16.30 55.65 37.71
N ARG A 438 -15.12 55.41 38.28
CA ARG A 438 -14.32 54.23 37.95
C ARG A 438 -14.90 53.00 38.65
N VAL A 439 -15.73 52.24 37.93
CA VAL A 439 -16.20 50.93 38.37
C VAL A 439 -15.24 49.85 37.87
N TYR A 440 -14.69 49.06 38.79
CA TYR A 440 -13.82 47.93 38.46
C TYR A 440 -14.64 46.78 37.89
N MET A 441 -14.47 46.45 36.61
CA MET A 441 -15.21 45.35 35.97
C MET A 441 -14.41 44.05 35.92
N TYR A 442 -13.15 44.09 35.45
CA TYR A 442 -12.31 42.90 35.30
C TYR A 442 -10.87 43.21 35.68
N THR A 443 -10.26 42.26 36.39
CA THR A 443 -8.85 42.25 36.73
C THR A 443 -7.96 42.14 35.49
N VAL A 444 -6.70 42.53 35.62
CA VAL A 444 -5.69 42.34 34.55
C VAL A 444 -5.55 40.86 34.21
N TYR A 445 -5.59 39.99 35.22
CA TYR A 445 -5.53 38.55 35.06
C TYR A 445 -6.70 38.01 34.22
N GLU A 446 -7.94 38.34 34.59
CA GLU A 446 -9.14 37.85 33.88
C GLU A 446 -9.15 38.26 32.41
N ARG A 447 -8.67 39.47 32.10
CA ARG A 447 -8.52 39.94 30.72
C ARG A 447 -7.48 39.12 29.98
N PHE A 448 -6.31 38.93 30.57
CA PHE A 448 -5.24 38.15 29.95
C PHE A 448 -5.69 36.71 29.69
N TRP A 449 -6.26 36.06 30.72
CA TRP A 449 -6.81 34.72 30.63
C TRP A 449 -7.82 34.59 29.48
N HIS A 450 -8.78 35.51 29.40
CA HIS A 450 -9.83 35.47 28.39
C HIS A 450 -9.28 35.65 26.96
N TRP A 451 -8.37 36.61 26.76
CA TRP A 451 -7.78 36.85 25.44
C TRP A 451 -6.86 35.71 25.00
N LEU A 452 -6.08 35.14 25.93
CA LEU A 452 -5.28 33.95 25.65
C LEU A 452 -6.18 32.76 25.28
N GLN A 453 -7.24 32.51 26.05
CA GLN A 453 -8.24 31.47 25.78
C GLN A 453 -8.84 31.64 24.37
N ALA A 454 -9.32 32.84 24.05
CA ALA A 454 -9.94 33.14 22.76
C ALA A 454 -8.96 32.94 21.60
N ALA A 455 -7.72 33.44 21.73
CA ALA A 455 -6.69 33.29 20.70
C ALA A 455 -6.33 31.80 20.47
N VAL A 456 -6.15 31.04 21.55
CA VAL A 456 -5.79 29.62 21.47
C VAL A 456 -6.93 28.80 20.85
N ILE A 457 -8.18 29.00 21.25
CA ILE A 457 -9.34 28.33 20.65
C ILE A 457 -9.43 28.65 19.15
N PHE A 458 -9.26 29.91 18.77
CA PHE A 458 -9.32 30.31 17.37
C PHE A 458 -8.23 29.64 16.53
N LEU A 459 -7.00 29.58 17.05
CA LEU A 459 -5.89 28.89 16.40
C LEU A 459 -6.07 27.35 16.37
N LEU A 460 -6.70 26.76 17.39
CA LEU A 460 -7.07 25.33 17.38
C LEU A 460 -8.07 25.02 16.29
N ILE A 461 -9.11 25.83 16.12
CA ILE A 461 -10.08 25.66 15.03
C ILE A 461 -9.37 25.80 13.68
N PHE A 462 -8.51 26.80 13.51
CA PHE A 462 -7.75 27.00 12.28
C PHE A 462 -6.83 25.81 11.94
N THR A 463 -5.99 25.40 12.88
CA THR A 463 -5.08 24.26 12.69
C THR A 463 -5.85 22.95 12.50
N GLY A 464 -6.98 22.76 13.18
CA GLY A 464 -7.88 21.62 12.97
C GLY A 464 -8.48 21.57 11.56
N LEU A 465 -8.89 22.72 11.00
CA LEU A 465 -9.36 22.81 9.61
C LEU A 465 -8.27 22.41 8.62
N VAL A 466 -7.02 22.84 8.83
CA VAL A 466 -5.89 22.45 7.98
C VAL A 466 -5.63 20.94 8.05
N ILE A 467 -5.68 20.34 9.25
CA ILE A 467 -5.49 18.89 9.44
C ILE A 467 -6.62 18.08 8.79
N HIS A 468 -7.86 18.58 8.84
CA HIS A 468 -9.01 17.92 8.22
C HIS A 468 -9.05 18.04 6.68
N LYS A 469 -8.42 19.08 6.11
CA LYS A 469 -8.43 19.37 4.67
C LYS A 469 -7.03 19.73 4.16
N PRO A 470 -6.06 18.81 4.23
CA PRO A 470 -4.68 19.08 3.81
C PRO A 470 -4.57 19.48 2.35
N ASP A 471 -5.36 18.87 1.45
CA ASP A 471 -5.24 19.12 0.00
C ASP A 471 -5.70 20.52 -0.39
N ILE A 472 -6.74 21.04 0.27
CA ILE A 472 -7.27 22.40 0.03
C ILE A 472 -6.32 23.46 0.62
N LEU A 473 -5.66 23.11 1.73
CA LEU A 473 -4.83 24.02 2.52
C LEU A 473 -3.34 23.65 2.46
N GLY A 474 -2.90 23.09 1.31
CA GLY A 474 -1.56 22.52 1.11
C GLY A 474 -0.38 23.50 1.20
N ILE A 475 -0.65 24.80 1.34
CA ILE A 475 0.39 25.79 1.67
C ILE A 475 0.97 25.59 3.09
N PHE A 476 0.24 24.88 3.95
CA PHE A 476 0.65 24.62 5.32
C PHE A 476 1.22 23.20 5.47
N SER A 477 2.33 23.07 6.18
CA SER A 477 2.91 21.76 6.50
C SER A 477 2.01 20.98 7.46
N PHE A 478 1.51 19.83 7.01
CA PHE A 478 0.69 18.93 7.82
C PHE A 478 1.32 18.55 9.18
N PRO A 479 2.55 18.00 9.24
CA PRO A 479 3.14 17.61 10.52
C PRO A 479 3.36 18.81 11.45
N TYR A 480 3.70 19.98 10.89
CA TYR A 480 3.84 21.20 11.66
C TYR A 480 2.50 21.69 12.23
N MET A 481 1.41 21.58 11.46
CA MET A 481 0.06 21.94 11.93
C MET A 481 -0.43 21.02 13.03
N VAL A 482 -0.15 19.71 12.93
CA VAL A 482 -0.40 18.75 14.02
C VAL A 482 0.39 19.15 15.29
N GLN A 483 1.67 19.49 15.14
CA GLN A 483 2.49 19.93 16.27
C GLN A 483 1.95 21.21 16.93
N ILE A 484 1.62 22.24 16.14
CA ILE A 484 1.01 23.48 16.64
C ILE A 484 -0.31 23.18 17.33
N HIS A 485 -1.18 22.36 16.72
CA HIS A 485 -2.47 22.01 17.29
C HIS A 485 -2.31 21.37 18.68
N ASN A 486 -1.36 20.45 18.83
CA ASN A 486 -1.06 19.81 20.12
C ASN A 486 -0.54 20.81 21.16
N VAL A 487 0.42 21.65 20.79
CA VAL A 487 0.96 22.69 21.69
C VAL A 487 -0.15 23.64 22.15
N LEU A 488 -1.00 24.08 21.23
CA LEU A 488 -2.16 24.92 21.56
C LEU A 488 -3.14 24.21 22.48
N GLY A 489 -3.39 22.91 22.27
CA GLY A 489 -4.22 22.08 23.15
C GLY A 489 -3.67 22.03 24.58
N PHE A 490 -2.36 21.84 24.74
CA PHE A 490 -1.71 21.89 26.06
C PHE A 490 -1.76 23.28 26.69
N ILE A 491 -1.55 24.35 25.91
CA ILE A 491 -1.68 25.73 26.40
C ILE A 491 -3.11 25.97 26.88
N LEU A 492 -4.12 25.52 26.13
CA LEU A 492 -5.53 25.65 26.51
C LEU A 492 -5.82 24.93 27.83
N LEU A 493 -5.31 23.69 27.98
CA LEU A 493 -5.47 22.89 29.19
C LEU A 493 -4.83 23.56 30.41
N ILE A 494 -3.59 24.04 30.27
CA ILE A 494 -2.86 24.74 31.33
C ILE A 494 -3.59 26.04 31.69
N ASN A 495 -4.03 26.81 30.69
CA ASN A 495 -4.76 28.06 30.89
C ASN A 495 -6.08 27.82 31.64
N ALA A 496 -6.82 26.76 31.30
CA ALA A 496 -8.03 26.35 32.00
C ALA A 496 -7.74 25.92 33.45
N PHE A 497 -6.69 25.13 33.67
CA PHE A 497 -6.27 24.73 35.03
C PHE A 497 -5.89 25.94 35.90
N LEU A 498 -5.09 26.86 35.37
CA LEU A 498 -4.71 28.08 36.08
C LEU A 498 -5.91 28.98 36.39
N ALA A 499 -6.91 29.03 35.50
CA ALA A 499 -8.16 29.71 35.75
C ALA A 499 -8.90 29.15 36.96
N VAL A 500 -9.09 27.83 36.99
CA VAL A 500 -9.72 27.13 38.11
C VAL A 500 -8.93 27.37 39.40
N PHE A 501 -7.61 27.21 39.36
CA PHE A 501 -6.76 27.47 40.52
C PHE A 501 -6.88 28.91 41.03
N TYR A 502 -6.82 29.90 40.14
CA TYR A 502 -6.94 31.31 40.49
C TYR A 502 -8.26 31.58 41.19
N HIS A 503 -9.39 31.12 40.63
CA HIS A 503 -10.71 31.34 41.24
C HIS A 503 -10.85 30.64 42.59
N LEU A 504 -10.32 29.43 42.75
CA LEU A 504 -10.32 28.72 44.03
C LEU A 504 -9.43 29.39 45.08
N ALA A 505 -8.29 29.97 44.66
CA ALA A 505 -7.33 30.60 45.56
C ALA A 505 -7.72 32.05 45.93
N SER A 506 -8.40 32.76 45.02
CA SER A 506 -8.81 34.15 45.23
C SER A 506 -10.13 34.29 46.00
N GLY A 507 -10.92 33.21 46.11
CA GLY A 507 -12.23 33.19 46.76
C GLY A 507 -13.38 33.39 45.79
#